data_AF-A0A9D8XDP8-F1
#
_entry.id   AF-A0A9D8XDP8-F1
#
_cell.length_a   1.000
_cell.length_b   1.000
_cell.length_c   1.000
_cell.angle_alpha   90.00
_cell.angle_beta   90.00
_cell.angle_gamma   90.00
#
_symmetry.space_group_name_H-M   'P 1'
#
loop_
_entity.id
_entity.type
_entity.pdbx_description
1 polymer ?
#
loop_
_entity_poly.entity_id
_entity_poly.type
_entity_poly.pdbx_seq_one_letter_code
_entity_poly.pdbx_strand_id
1 'polypeptide(L)'
;MKFKLAGISLLALAVCTQAMTQENINSIKINGLQRVERETALSYAGINTSKPVSTSELNLALKRLYDTGLFSDISFDTKGNT
;
A
#
# COMPACT_ATOMS: atom_id res chain seq x y z
N MET A 1 -12.12 60.56 -8.86
CA MET A 1 -11.34 59.97 -7.75
C MET A 1 -12.22 59.81 -6.52
N LYS A 2 -12.51 58.58 -6.11
CA LYS A 2 -12.86 58.20 -4.72
C LYS A 2 -12.83 56.68 -4.60
N PHE A 3 -11.73 56.19 -4.03
CA PHE A 3 -11.42 54.79 -3.76
C PHE A 3 -12.37 54.26 -2.69
N LYS A 4 -13.06 53.15 -2.97
CA LYS A 4 -13.74 52.37 -1.94
C LYS A 4 -13.11 50.97 -1.91
N LEU A 5 -12.22 50.84 -0.93
CA LEU A 5 -11.53 49.64 -0.48
C LEU A 5 -12.42 49.01 0.62
N ALA A 6 -13.03 47.85 0.35
CA ALA A 6 -13.59 46.92 1.33
C ALA A 6 -14.46 45.89 0.58
N GLY A 7 -14.32 44.58 0.70
CA GLY A 7 -13.38 43.77 1.45
C GLY A 7 -13.30 42.43 0.73
N ILE A 8 -12.09 42.02 0.37
CA ILE A 8 -11.82 40.67 -0.09
C ILE A 8 -11.83 39.81 1.17
N SER A 9 -12.99 39.28 1.54
CA SER A 9 -13.08 38.24 2.58
C SER A 9 -12.63 36.93 1.92
N LEU A 10 -11.31 36.76 1.90
CA LEU A 10 -10.64 35.54 1.45
C LEU A 10 -10.86 34.48 2.52
N LEU A 11 -11.95 33.72 2.41
CA LEU A 11 -12.22 32.56 3.24
C LEU A 11 -11.26 31.43 2.79
N ALA A 12 -10.05 31.44 3.34
CA ALA A 12 -9.08 30.38 3.13
C ALA A 12 -9.54 29.10 3.86
N LEU A 13 -10.20 28.20 3.14
CA LEU A 13 -10.39 26.83 3.62
C LEU A 13 -9.02 26.14 3.66
N ALA A 14 -8.47 26.04 4.87
CA ALA A 14 -7.35 25.16 5.17
C ALA A 14 -7.85 23.71 5.09
N VAL A 15 -7.70 23.09 3.92
CA VAL A 15 -7.81 21.63 3.76
C VAL A 15 -6.58 21.00 4.38
N CYS A 16 -6.75 20.40 5.57
CA CYS A 16 -5.76 19.53 6.17
C CYS A 16 -5.64 18.26 5.32
N THR A 17 -4.64 18.21 4.44
CA THR A 17 -4.26 16.95 3.76
C THR A 17 -3.54 16.07 4.78
N GLN A 18 -4.25 15.05 5.28
CA GLN A 18 -3.65 14.03 6.12
C GLN A 18 -2.70 13.22 5.24
N ALA A 19 -1.40 13.37 5.47
CA ALA A 19 -0.38 12.58 4.79
C ALA A 19 -0.55 11.13 5.22
N MET A 20 -1.13 10.31 4.35
CA MET A 20 -1.13 8.86 4.50
C MET A 20 0.33 8.42 4.38
N THR A 21 0.98 8.11 5.50
CA THR A 21 2.33 7.53 5.51
C THR A 21 2.25 6.17 4.85
N GLN A 22 2.50 6.18 3.55
CA GLN A 22 2.43 4.98 2.73
C GLN A 22 3.77 4.25 2.85
N GLU A 23 3.75 3.16 3.63
CA GLU A 23 4.92 2.34 3.92
C GLU A 23 5.50 1.80 2.60
N ASN A 24 6.69 2.26 2.24
CA ASN A 24 7.33 1.89 0.99
C ASN A 24 7.94 0.49 1.16
N ILE A 25 7.42 -0.50 0.41
CA ILE A 25 7.97 -1.85 0.43
C ILE A 25 9.35 -1.82 -0.21
N ASN A 26 10.40 -1.96 0.61
CA ASN A 26 11.77 -1.92 0.11
C ASN A 26 12.20 -3.26 -0.54
N SER A 27 11.72 -4.39 -0.01
CA SER A 27 12.04 -5.72 -0.55
C SER A 27 11.00 -6.77 -0.16
N ILE A 28 10.76 -7.75 -1.04
CA ILE A 28 9.91 -8.90 -0.77
C ILE A 28 10.77 -10.17 -0.82
N LYS A 29 10.84 -10.88 0.31
CA LYS A 29 11.53 -12.16 0.42
C LYS A 29 10.51 -13.28 0.53
N ILE A 30 10.50 -14.19 -0.45
CA ILE A 30 9.65 -15.39 -0.43
C ILE A 30 10.55 -16.60 -0.21
N ASN A 31 10.24 -17.41 0.80
CA ASN A 31 10.96 -18.63 1.15
C ASN A 31 10.00 -19.83 1.07
N GLY A 32 10.53 -21.05 0.90
CA GLY A 32 9.71 -22.28 0.92
C GLY A 32 9.03 -22.64 -0.40
N LEU A 33 9.24 -21.86 -1.46
CA LEU A 33 8.79 -22.22 -2.80
C LEU A 33 9.59 -23.42 -3.33
N GLN A 34 8.92 -24.52 -3.63
CA GLN A 34 9.55 -25.70 -4.26
C GLN A 34 9.14 -25.90 -5.72
N ARG A 35 7.86 -25.70 -6.05
CA ARG A 35 7.31 -25.95 -7.40
C ARG A 35 6.80 -24.69 -8.11
N VAL A 36 6.66 -23.58 -7.40
CA VAL A 36 6.07 -22.32 -7.90
C VAL A 36 7.16 -21.26 -7.91
N GLU A 37 7.28 -20.51 -9.00
CA GLU A 37 8.23 -19.40 -9.06
C GLU A 37 7.77 -18.20 -8.24
N ARG A 38 8.74 -17.38 -7.80
CA ARG A 38 8.48 -16.18 -6.98
C ARG A 38 7.50 -15.23 -7.65
N GLU A 39 7.70 -14.96 -8.93
CA GLU A 39 6.84 -14.01 -9.67
C GLU A 39 5.41 -14.54 -9.82
N THR A 40 5.25 -15.85 -9.98
CA THR A 40 3.94 -16.49 -10.02
C THR A 40 3.22 -16.34 -8.67
N ALA A 41 3.92 -16.56 -7.55
CA ALA A 41 3.36 -16.36 -6.21
C ALA A 41 2.94 -14.89 -5.99
N LEU A 42 3.76 -13.92 -6.41
CA LEU A 42 3.42 -12.50 -6.35
C LEU A 42 2.21 -12.14 -7.21
N SER A 43 2.10 -12.75 -8.39
CA SER A 43 0.96 -12.59 -9.29
C SER A 43 -0.34 -13.07 -8.63
N TYR A 44 -0.34 -14.26 -8.01
CA TYR A 44 -1.51 -14.76 -7.28
C TYR A 44 -1.84 -13.93 -6.02
N ALA A 45 -0.83 -13.43 -5.32
CA ALA A 45 -1.01 -12.50 -4.22
C ALA A 45 -1.66 -11.17 -4.68
N GLY A 46 -1.46 -10.79 -5.94
CA GLY A 46 -1.81 -9.47 -6.47
C GLY A 46 -0.97 -8.36 -5.86
N ILE A 47 0.25 -8.68 -5.44
CA ILE A 47 1.20 -7.73 -4.85
C ILE A 47 2.11 -7.20 -5.96
N ASN A 48 2.22 -5.88 -6.05
CA ASN A 48 3.14 -5.21 -6.97
C ASN A 48 4.32 -4.64 -6.19
N THR A 49 5.55 -5.05 -6.53
CA THR A 49 6.79 -4.61 -5.88
C THR A 49 7.14 -3.14 -6.16
N SER A 50 6.59 -2.54 -7.21
CA SER A 50 6.78 -1.12 -7.53
C SER A 50 5.76 -0.21 -6.86
N LYS A 51 4.75 -0.76 -6.18
CA LYS A 51 3.75 0.02 -5.46
C LYS A 51 3.84 -0.25 -3.96
N PRO A 52 3.55 0.76 -3.14
CA PRO A 52 3.44 0.52 -1.72
C PRO A 52 2.20 -0.31 -1.44
N VAL A 53 2.32 -1.28 -0.53
CA VAL A 53 1.26 -2.22 -0.21
C VAL A 53 0.72 -1.90 1.18
N SER A 54 -0.59 -1.78 1.29
CA SER A 54 -1.27 -1.55 2.55
C SER A 54 -1.48 -2.85 3.31
N THR A 55 -1.62 -2.80 4.64
CA THR A 55 -1.95 -3.99 5.45
C THR A 55 -3.23 -4.69 4.97
N SER A 56 -4.23 -3.93 4.50
CA SER A 56 -5.45 -4.51 3.91
C SER A 56 -5.16 -5.30 2.64
N GLU A 57 -4.23 -4.83 1.81
CA GLU A 57 -3.84 -5.53 0.58
C GLU A 57 -3.07 -6.81 0.89
N LEU A 58 -2.22 -6.80 1.94
CA LEU A 58 -1.55 -8.01 2.42
C LEU A 58 -2.56 -9.06 2.92
N ASN A 59 -3.60 -8.66 3.64
CA ASN A 59 -4.65 -9.59 4.08
C ASN A 59 -5.40 -10.21 2.88
N LEU A 60 -5.72 -9.40 1.87
CA LEU A 60 -6.34 -9.91 0.64
C LEU A 60 -5.40 -10.85 -0.13
N ALA A 61 -4.11 -10.52 -0.20
CA ALA A 61 -3.09 -11.37 -0.79
C ALA A 61 -3.00 -12.74 -0.09
N LEU A 62 -2.98 -12.74 1.25
CA LEU A 62 -3.01 -13.95 2.08
C LEU A 62 -4.21 -14.83 1.70
N LYS A 63 -5.40 -14.24 1.64
CA LYS A 63 -6.62 -14.95 1.27
C LYS A 63 -6.54 -15.55 -0.13
N ARG A 64 -6.12 -14.77 -1.13
CA ARG A 64 -5.96 -15.25 -2.52
C ARG A 64 -5.00 -16.42 -2.61
N LEU A 65 -3.86 -16.33 -1.93
CA LEU A 65 -2.86 -17.38 -1.91
C LEU A 65 -3.43 -18.67 -1.29
N TYR A 66 -4.16 -18.58 -0.18
CA TYR A 66 -4.86 -19.75 0.39
C TYR A 66 -5.92 -20.33 -0.54
N ASP A 67 -6.70 -19.47 -1.22
CA ASP A 67 -7.71 -19.87 -2.21
C ASP A 67 -7.09 -20.67 -3.38
N THR A 68 -5.82 -20.42 -3.73
CA THR A 68 -5.15 -21.23 -4.77
C THR A 68 -4.94 -22.70 -4.38
N GLY A 69 -4.92 -23.01 -3.08
CA GLY A 69 -4.58 -24.35 -2.58
C GLY A 69 -3.13 -24.79 -2.83
N LEU A 70 -2.28 -23.90 -3.36
CA LEU A 70 -0.88 -24.20 -3.70
C LEU A 70 0.05 -24.06 -2.49
N PHE A 71 -0.41 -23.39 -1.43
CA PHE A 71 0.39 -23.02 -0.28
C PHE A 71 -0.27 -23.55 1.00
N SER A 72 0.51 -24.26 1.83
CA SER A 72 0.03 -24.80 3.11
C SER A 72 0.21 -23.82 4.26
N ASP A 73 1.24 -22.98 4.21
CA ASP A 73 1.58 -22.00 5.25
C ASP A 73 2.08 -20.72 4.59
N ILE A 74 1.54 -19.57 5.02
CA ILE A 74 1.85 -18.26 4.46
C ILE A 74 2.01 -17.29 5.64
N SER A 75 3.15 -16.61 5.69
CA SER A 75 3.41 -15.57 6.69
C SER A 75 3.98 -14.34 6.01
N PHE A 76 3.47 -13.17 6.39
CA PHE A 76 4.00 -11.88 5.98
C PHE A 76 4.67 -11.20 7.17
N ASP A 77 5.94 -10.82 7.00
CA ASP A 77 6.69 -10.03 7.96
C ASP A 77 7.01 -8.68 7.30
N THR A 78 6.36 -7.62 7.76
CA THR A 78 6.62 -6.24 7.34
C THR A 78 7.61 -5.62 8.32
N LYS A 79 8.85 -5.39 7.86
CA LYS A 79 9.82 -4.58 8.60
C LYS A 79 9.67 -3.12 8.21
N GLY A 80 8.88 -2.38 8.99
CA GLY A 80 8.84 -0.93 8.90
C GLY A 80 10.16 -0.34 9.37
N ASN A 81 10.77 0.52 8.56
CA ASN A 81 11.88 1.36 9.02
C ASN A 81 11.27 2.60 9.69
N THR A 82 10.92 2.49 10.97
CA THR A 82 10.58 3.64 11.83
C THR A 82 11.68 4.69 11.81
#